data_AF-A0A6N2SSM3-F1
#
_entry.id   AF-A0A6N2SSM3-F1
#
_cell.length_a   1.000
_cell.length_b   1.000
_cell.length_c   1.000
_cell.angle_alpha   90.00
_cell.angle_beta   90.00
_cell.angle_gamma   90.00
#
_symmetry.space_group_name_H-M   'P 1'
#
loop_
_entity.id
_entity.type
_entity.pdbx_description
1 polymer ?
#
loop_
_entity_poly.entity_id
_entity_poly.type
_entity_poly.pdbx_seq_one_letter_code
_entity_poly.pdbx_strand_id
1 'polypeptide(L)'
;MADKIALEDEKYAELESDLKKKHENILELLEKVIKDLQELTGKDGEFYTDAISPKVNLLCEELNDARASIEQVYSSHASIIASFKNAIADLDTCC
;
A
#
# COMPACT_ATOMS: atom_id res chain seq x y z
N MET A 1 16.53 -31.69 -7.26
CA MET A 1 15.91 -31.57 -5.93
C MET A 1 15.94 -30.10 -5.58
N ALA A 2 14.80 -29.49 -5.26
CA ALA A 2 14.84 -28.14 -4.71
C ALA A 2 15.60 -28.21 -3.37
N ASP A 3 16.56 -27.31 -3.17
CA ASP A 3 17.27 -27.21 -1.89
C ASP A 3 16.22 -26.99 -0.78
N LYS A 4 16.26 -27.82 0.27
CA LYS A 4 15.35 -27.66 1.41
C LYS A 4 15.75 -26.39 2.15
N ILE A 5 14.86 -25.40 2.16
CA ILE A 5 15.02 -24.16 2.90
C ILE A 5 14.20 -24.27 4.18
N ALA A 6 14.82 -24.03 5.33
CA ALA A 6 14.11 -23.90 6.60
C ALA A 6 13.62 -22.45 6.75
N LEU A 7 12.34 -22.28 7.06
CA LEU A 7 11.75 -20.97 7.38
C LEU A 7 11.68 -20.82 8.90
N GLU A 8 12.03 -19.64 9.42
CA GLU A 8 11.87 -19.31 10.83
C GLU A 8 10.54 -18.58 11.02
N ASP A 9 9.53 -19.29 11.54
CA ASP A 9 8.14 -18.82 11.60
C ASP A 9 7.96 -17.49 12.35
N GLU A 10 8.67 -17.31 13.47
CA GLU A 10 8.61 -16.08 14.26
C GLU A 10 9.12 -14.87 13.46
N LYS A 11 10.30 -14.99 12.83
CA LYS A 11 10.85 -13.93 11.97
C LYS A 11 9.97 -13.67 10.75
N TYR A 12 9.36 -14.70 10.19
CA TYR A 12 8.44 -14.54 9.07
C TYR A 12 7.18 -13.78 9.46
N ALA A 13 6.58 -14.10 10.62
CA ALA A 13 5.43 -13.39 11.15
C ALA A 13 5.75 -11.92 11.48
N GLU A 14 6.94 -11.65 12.03
CA GLU A 14 7.44 -10.28 12.24
C GLU A 14 7.57 -9.51 10.92
N LEU A 15 8.21 -10.11 9.91
CA LEU A 15 8.37 -9.50 8.59
C LEU A 15 7.04 -9.23 7.89
N GLU A 16 6.07 -10.14 8.00
CA GLU A 16 4.71 -9.91 7.50
C GLU A 16 4.04 -8.73 8.21
N SER A 17 4.12 -8.68 9.54
CA SER A 17 3.55 -7.59 10.34
C SER A 17 4.17 -6.24 9.96
N ASP A 18 5.49 -6.20 9.80
CA ASP A 18 6.22 -5.01 9.39
C ASP A 18 5.88 -4.58 7.95
N LEU A 19 5.69 -5.54 7.04
CA LEU A 19 5.27 -5.23 5.68
C LEU A 19 3.87 -4.60 5.65
N LYS A 20 2.92 -5.15 6.41
CA LYS A 20 1.55 -4.60 6.52
C LYS A 20 1.56 -3.17 7.06
N LYS A 21 2.31 -2.93 8.14
CA LYS A 21 2.45 -1.57 8.72
C LYS A 21 3.04 -0.58 7.71
N LYS A 22 4.04 -0.99 6.94
CA LYS A 22 4.65 -0.14 5.90
C LYS A 22 3.67 0.17 4.77
N HIS A 23 2.90 -0.83 4.35
CA HIS A 23 1.84 -0.66 3.35
C HIS A 23 0.80 0.36 3.82
N GLU A 24 0.28 0.21 5.04
CA GLU A 24 -0.68 1.14 5.65
C GLU A 24 -0.13 2.57 5.74
N ASN A 25 1.10 2.73 6.24
CA ASN A 25 1.75 4.05 6.35
C ASN A 25 1.88 4.74 4.98
N ILE A 26 2.25 4.01 3.94
CA ILE A 26 2.35 4.58 2.58
C ILE A 26 1.00 5.11 2.09
N LEU A 27 -0.09 4.38 2.35
CA LEU A 27 -1.44 4.81 1.97
C LEU A 27 -1.89 6.04 2.77
N GLU A 28 -1.60 6.09 4.07
CA GLU A 28 -1.89 7.24 4.93
C GLU A 28 -1.14 8.49 4.46
N LEU A 29 0.14 8.35 4.10
CA LEU A 29 0.95 9.45 3.57
C LEU A 29 0.41 9.98 2.24
N LEU A 30 0.00 9.10 1.33
CA LEU A 30 -0.64 9.50 0.06
C LEU A 30 -1.97 10.22 0.30
N GLU A 31 -2.81 9.69 1.20
CA GLU A 31 -4.09 10.31 1.54
C GLU A 31 -3.89 11.71 2.15
N LYS A 32 -2.88 11.88 3.00
CA LYS A 32 -2.54 13.18 3.56
C LYS A 32 -2.15 14.19 2.47
N VAL A 33 -1.27 13.80 1.54
CA VAL A 33 -0.87 14.69 0.43
C VAL A 33 -2.07 15.11 -0.43
N ILE A 34 -2.98 14.16 -0.72
CA ILE A 34 -4.20 14.46 -1.49
C ILE A 34 -5.09 15.46 -0.74
N LYS A 35 -5.28 15.29 0.57
CA LYS A 35 -6.04 16.23 1.41
C LYS A 35 -5.39 17.61 1.44
N ASP A 36 -4.09 17.67 1.68
CA ASP A 36 -3.33 18.92 1.71
C ASP A 36 -3.46 19.67 0.36
N LEU A 37 -3.42 18.95 -0.78
CA LEU A 37 -3.64 19.53 -2.11
C LEU A 37 -5.08 20.04 -2.32
N GLN A 38 -6.08 19.32 -1.83
CA GLN A 38 -7.48 19.74 -1.92
C GLN A 38 -7.73 21.00 -1.07
N GLU A 39 -7.14 21.08 0.12
CA GLU A 39 -7.23 22.25 0.99
C GLU A 39 -6.62 23.52 0.35
N LEU A 40 -5.55 23.38 -0.45
CA LEU A 40 -4.98 24.50 -1.21
C LEU A 40 -5.96 25.12 -2.22
N THR A 41 -6.97 24.38 -2.67
CA THR A 41 -7.99 24.86 -3.62
C THR A 41 -9.26 25.39 -2.95
N GLY A 42 -9.27 25.51 -1.62
CA GLY A 42 -10.40 25.98 -0.83
C GLY A 42 -10.80 27.44 -1.08
N LYS A 43 -12.03 27.79 -0.69
CA LYS A 43 -12.73 29.06 -0.97
C LYS A 43 -12.07 30.35 -0.47
N ASP A 44 -11.02 30.27 0.34
CA ASP A 44 -10.38 31.43 0.98
C ASP A 44 -8.98 31.77 0.41
N GLY A 45 -8.66 31.29 -0.79
CA GLY A 45 -7.39 31.58 -1.46
C GLY A 45 -7.26 33.03 -1.94
N GLU A 46 -6.07 33.63 -1.77
CA GLU A 46 -5.74 34.99 -2.25
C GLU A 46 -5.56 35.07 -3.79
N PHE A 47 -5.41 33.93 -4.47
CA PHE A 47 -5.17 33.83 -5.91
C PHE A 47 -6.28 33.05 -6.62
N TYR A 48 -7.28 33.76 -7.14
CA TYR A 48 -8.33 33.18 -7.98
C TYR A 48 -7.83 33.07 -9.42
N THR A 49 -7.44 31.86 -9.83
CA THR A 49 -7.09 31.60 -11.23
C THR A 49 -7.81 30.36 -11.73
N ASP A 50 -8.55 30.49 -12.83
CA ASP A 50 -9.26 29.39 -13.47
C ASP A 50 -8.31 28.32 -14.06
N ALA A 51 -7.01 28.61 -14.11
CA ALA A 51 -5.98 27.74 -14.70
C ALA A 51 -5.31 26.80 -13.69
N ILE A 52 -5.33 27.11 -12.38
CA ILE A 52 -4.63 26.32 -11.35
C ILE A 52 -5.52 25.24 -10.77
N SER A 53 -6.78 25.53 -10.47
CA SER A 53 -7.70 24.54 -9.89
C SER A 53 -7.84 23.26 -10.73
N PRO A 54 -7.96 23.32 -12.07
CA PRO A 54 -7.99 22.10 -12.89
C PRO A 54 -6.70 21.28 -12.80
N LYS A 55 -5.54 21.92 -12.67
CA LYS A 55 -4.24 21.21 -12.56
C LYS A 55 -4.09 20.53 -11.20
N VAL A 56 -4.56 21.16 -10.13
CA VAL A 56 -4.57 20.55 -8.80
C VAL A 56 -5.52 19.35 -8.77
N ASN A 57 -6.71 19.47 -9.38
CA ASN A 57 -7.64 18.35 -9.51
C ASN A 57 -7.03 17.18 -10.28
N LEU A 58 -6.39 17.45 -11.43
CA LEU A 58 -5.68 16.42 -12.20
C LEU A 58 -4.60 15.72 -11.36
N LEU A 59 -3.82 16.47 -10.58
CA LEU A 59 -2.81 15.88 -9.70
C LEU A 59 -3.45 15.01 -8.60
N CYS A 60 -4.56 15.46 -8.01
CA CYS A 60 -5.31 14.67 -7.04
C CYS A 60 -5.89 13.38 -7.66
N GLU A 61 -6.37 13.43 -8.89
CA GLU A 61 -6.87 12.25 -9.63
C GLU A 61 -5.74 11.23 -9.85
N GLU A 62 -4.60 11.66 -10.39
CA GLU A 62 -3.42 10.79 -10.61
C GLU A 62 -2.90 10.18 -9.30
N LEU A 63 -2.91 10.93 -8.19
CA LEU A 63 -2.52 10.42 -6.87
C LEU A 63 -3.52 9.39 -6.32
N ASN A 64 -4.82 9.57 -6.58
CA ASN A 64 -5.83 8.57 -6.20
C ASN A 64 -5.70 7.29 -7.03
N ASP A 65 -5.43 7.40 -8.33
CA ASP A 65 -5.20 6.25 -9.21
C ASP A 65 -3.94 5.48 -8.81
N ALA A 66 -2.86 6.19 -8.46
CA ALA A 66 -1.66 5.60 -7.90
C ALA A 66 -1.93 4.87 -6.58
N ARG A 67 -2.70 5.48 -5.67
CA ARG A 67 -3.13 4.84 -4.41
C ARG A 67 -3.88 3.54 -4.69
N ALA A 68 -4.87 3.55 -5.56
CA ALA A 68 -5.67 2.37 -5.87
C ALA A 68 -4.81 1.23 -6.46
N SER A 69 -3.87 1.58 -7.34
CA SER A 69 -2.92 0.63 -7.92
C SER A 69 -2.02 0.02 -6.85
N ILE A 70 -1.52 0.83 -5.91
CA ILE A 70 -0.70 0.38 -4.79
C ILE A 70 -1.50 -0.55 -3.86
N GLU A 71 -2.76 -0.22 -3.54
CA GLU A 71 -3.63 -1.07 -2.73
C GLU A 71 -3.82 -2.47 -3.38
N GLN A 72 -3.98 -2.52 -4.71
CA GLN A 72 -4.09 -3.78 -5.44
C GLN A 72 -2.79 -4.61 -5.37
N VAL A 73 -1.63 -3.95 -5.48
CA VAL A 73 -0.32 -4.60 -5.31
C VAL A 73 -0.21 -5.19 -3.90
N TYR A 74 -0.58 -4.42 -2.88
CA TYR A 74 -0.53 -4.86 -1.48
C TYR A 74 -1.47 -6.03 -1.18
N SER A 75 -2.67 -6.05 -1.80
CA SER A 75 -3.58 -7.20 -1.73
C SER A 75 -2.96 -8.46 -2.36
N SER A 76 -2.25 -8.30 -3.48
CA SER A 76 -1.52 -9.40 -4.11
C SER A 76 -0.39 -9.92 -3.22
N HIS A 77 0.32 -9.01 -2.53
CA HIS A 77 1.37 -9.39 -1.57
C HIS A 77 0.80 -10.21 -0.41
N ALA A 78 -0.34 -9.78 0.16
CA ALA A 78 -1.02 -10.51 1.23
C ALA A 78 -1.43 -11.93 0.78
N SER A 79 -1.88 -12.08 -0.46
CA SER A 79 -2.25 -13.38 -1.03
C SER A 79 -1.05 -14.31 -1.20
N ILE A 80 0.09 -13.80 -1.67
CA ILE A 80 1.34 -14.55 -1.80
C ILE A 80 1.84 -15.01 -0.42
N ILE A 81 1.82 -14.12 0.58
CA ILE A 81 2.20 -14.43 1.96
C ILE A 81 1.30 -15.53 2.55
N ALA A 82 -0.02 -15.42 2.37
CA ALA A 82 -0.95 -16.45 2.82
C ALA A 82 -0.69 -17.81 2.14
N SER A 83 -0.34 -17.80 0.84
CA SER A 83 0.05 -19.02 0.12
C SER A 83 1.30 -19.68 0.71
N PHE A 84 2.29 -18.90 1.14
CA PHE A 84 3.49 -19.45 1.76
C PHE A 84 3.17 -20.11 3.10
N LYS A 85 2.34 -19.48 3.95
CA LYS A 85 1.90 -20.07 5.22
C LYS A 85 1.16 -21.40 5.04
N ASN A 86 0.25 -21.46 4.07
CA ASN A 86 -0.48 -22.69 3.80
C ASN A 86 0.45 -23.81 3.33
N ALA A 87 1.41 -23.49 2.44
CA ALA A 87 2.38 -24.48 1.98
C ALA A 87 3.27 -25.03 3.11
N ILE A 88 3.63 -24.18 4.09
CA ILE A 88 4.40 -24.61 5.28
C ILE A 88 3.55 -25.54 6.15
N ALA A 89 2.30 -25.16 6.46
CA ALA A 89 1.40 -25.97 7.28
C ALA A 89 1.11 -27.35 6.64
N ASP A 90 0.97 -27.42 5.31
CA ASP A 90 0.79 -28.67 4.57
C ASP A 90 2.03 -29.58 4.65
N LEU A 91 3.23 -28.99 4.66
CA LEU A 91 4.49 -29.74 4.82
C LEU A 91 4.67 -30.27 6.25
N ASP A 92 4.34 -29.47 7.26
CA ASP A 92 4.43 -29.88 8.67
C ASP A 92 3.40 -30.95 9.05
N THR A 93 2.23 -30.96 8.43
CA THR A 93 1.19 -32.00 8.67
C THR A 93 1.45 -33.31 7.93
N CYS A 94 2.33 -33.32 6.94
CA CYS A 94 2.73 -34.54 6.20
C CYS A 94 3.89 -35.31 6.86
N CYS A 95 4.43 -34.85 7.99
CA CYS A 95 5.54 -35.49 8.71
C CYS A 95 5.11 -36.18 10.00
#